data_AF-A0A8S2R0J4-F1
#
_entry.id   AF-A0A8S2R0J4-F1
#
_cell.length_a   1.000
_cell.length_b   1.000
_cell.length_c   1.000
_cell.angle_alpha   90.00
_cell.angle_beta   90.00
_cell.angle_gamma   90.00
#
_symmetry.space_group_name_H-M   'P 1'
#
loop_
_entity.id
_entity.type
_entity.pdbx_description
1 polymer ?
#
loop_
_entity_poly.entity_id
_entity_poly.type
_entity_poly.pdbx_seq_one_letter_code
_entity_poly.pdbx_strand_id
1 'polypeptide(L)'
;MYLPILRRYSKFRLLCVIPILLLILITITVFHRRAHTEIVRFSPLEEGIPELIHTINKEYVPLIHQPFTLSLIRGIIIFYPHDQENSFLSELFWLFRSWIEMMKDEPPSWRTDLVIYTGVFTSNLQQLGCIFNRIRIDRKERPQCRVFPYKRVHLRNVSDTIDTDDHLFQQFDLERSILLKTYLQTYEYVDSINIIAECYISFAMYDYILRTDIDVFLTRYFGRFVPFNGTLLVGRGGYSTPFNTARLRRIAANMNWLYANITNIGSTW
;
A
#
# COMPACT_ATOMS: atom_id res chain seq x y z
N MET A 1 56.13 -16.99 -68.10
CA MET A 1 54.76 -16.50 -68.32
C MET A 1 54.09 -16.39 -66.94
N TYR A 2 53.79 -15.15 -66.53
CA TYR A 2 52.88 -14.66 -65.49
C TYR A 2 52.93 -15.16 -64.01
N LEU A 3 53.53 -14.29 -63.19
CA LEU A 3 53.10 -13.62 -61.91
C LEU A 3 52.40 -14.37 -60.74
N PRO A 4 52.64 -13.91 -59.48
CA PRO A 4 52.25 -14.54 -58.22
C PRO A 4 51.03 -13.89 -57.54
N ILE A 5 50.39 -14.59 -56.59
CA ILE A 5 49.40 -14.01 -55.67
C ILE A 5 49.86 -14.20 -54.22
N LEU A 6 50.24 -13.08 -53.59
CA LEU A 6 50.53 -12.91 -52.17
C LEU A 6 49.30 -12.37 -51.42
N ARG A 7 49.18 -12.78 -50.14
CA ARG A 7 48.57 -12.08 -48.99
C ARG A 7 47.06 -11.75 -49.03
N ARG A 8 46.31 -12.40 -48.12
CA ARG A 8 45.45 -11.75 -47.10
C ARG A 8 44.72 -12.79 -46.23
N TYR A 9 45.27 -13.11 -45.07
CA TYR A 9 44.54 -13.77 -43.98
C TYR A 9 44.99 -13.20 -42.64
N SER A 10 44.53 -11.99 -42.26
CA SER A 10 44.69 -11.51 -40.88
C SER A 10 43.69 -10.41 -40.45
N LYS A 11 42.50 -10.31 -41.06
CA LYS A 11 41.50 -9.28 -40.66
C LYS A 11 40.07 -9.77 -40.46
N PHE A 12 39.81 -11.08 -40.41
CA PHE A 12 38.44 -11.59 -40.28
C PHE A 12 38.08 -12.16 -38.89
N ARG A 13 39.01 -12.21 -37.94
CA ARG A 13 38.71 -12.71 -36.57
C ARG A 13 38.43 -11.64 -35.53
N LEU A 14 38.64 -10.35 -35.81
CA LEU A 14 38.48 -9.28 -34.81
C LEU A 14 37.09 -8.60 -34.82
N LEU A 15 36.33 -8.71 -35.91
CA LEU A 15 35.05 -8.01 -36.08
C LEU A 15 33.84 -8.72 -35.43
N CYS A 16 33.93 -10.03 -35.12
CA CYS A 16 32.85 -10.75 -34.42
C CYS A 16 32.98 -10.79 -32.89
N VAL A 17 34.15 -10.47 -32.32
CA VAL A 17 34.36 -10.59 -30.87
C VAL A 17 33.89 -9.36 -30.11
N ILE A 18 33.99 -8.18 -30.73
CA ILE A 18 33.60 -6.90 -30.12
C ILE A 18 32.09 -6.82 -29.81
N PRO A 19 31.16 -7.20 -30.73
CA PRO A 19 29.73 -7.15 -30.41
C PRO A 19 29.32 -8.18 -29.34
N ILE A 20 29.99 -9.33 -29.29
CA ILE A 20 29.74 -10.37 -28.27
C ILE A 20 30.22 -9.91 -26.90
N LEU A 21 31.40 -9.29 -26.81
CA LEU A 21 31.90 -8.71 -25.56
C LEU A 21 31.03 -7.56 -25.06
N LEU A 22 30.51 -6.71 -25.96
CA LEU A 22 29.55 -5.66 -25.62
C LEU A 22 28.22 -6.24 -25.12
N LEU A 23 27.72 -7.30 -25.74
CA LEU A 23 26.51 -7.98 -25.29
C LEU A 23 26.71 -8.60 -23.89
N ILE A 24 27.89 -9.21 -23.64
CA ILE A 24 28.26 -9.77 -22.34
C ILE A 24 28.42 -8.66 -21.28
N LEU A 25 29.00 -7.51 -21.62
CA LEU A 25 29.11 -6.38 -20.70
C LEU A 25 27.75 -5.75 -20.39
N ILE A 26 26.85 -5.68 -21.37
CA ILE A 26 25.47 -5.20 -21.17
C ILE A 26 24.67 -6.19 -20.33
N THR A 27 24.80 -7.50 -20.57
CA THR A 27 24.11 -8.49 -19.72
C THR A 27 24.69 -8.51 -18.31
N ILE A 28 26.01 -8.41 -18.13
CA ILE A 28 26.63 -8.31 -16.80
C ILE A 28 26.17 -7.04 -16.09
N THR A 29 26.10 -5.87 -16.75
CA THR A 29 25.65 -4.62 -16.11
C THR A 29 24.15 -4.60 -15.81
N VAL A 30 23.31 -5.20 -16.65
CA VAL A 30 21.87 -5.39 -16.39
C VAL A 30 21.65 -6.41 -15.27
N PHE A 31 22.44 -7.49 -15.24
CA PHE A 31 22.41 -8.51 -14.18
C PHE A 31 22.91 -7.93 -12.85
N HIS A 32 23.94 -7.07 -12.87
CA HIS A 32 24.43 -6.40 -11.68
C HIS A 32 23.46 -5.32 -11.17
N ARG A 33 22.69 -4.66 -12.07
CA ARG A 33 21.60 -3.74 -11.67
C ARG A 33 20.37 -4.45 -11.09
N ARG A 34 20.14 -5.73 -11.40
CA ARG A 34 19.04 -6.52 -10.80
C ARG A 34 19.40 -7.13 -9.43
N ALA A 35 20.67 -7.10 -9.01
CA ALA A 35 21.14 -7.73 -7.78
C ALA A 35 21.13 -6.84 -6.53
N HIS A 36 20.50 -5.66 -6.57
CA HIS A 36 20.29 -4.81 -5.39
C HIS A 36 18.82 -4.75 -4.97
N THR A 37 18.19 -5.90 -4.79
CA THR A 37 17.27 -6.07 -3.66
C THR A 37 18.11 -6.57 -2.50
N GLU A 38 18.72 -5.64 -1.76
CA GLU A 38 19.20 -5.99 -0.42
C GLU A 38 17.97 -6.42 0.38
N ILE A 39 17.86 -7.73 0.61
CA ILE A 39 17.06 -8.24 1.72
C ILE A 39 17.73 -7.66 2.96
N VAL A 40 17.17 -6.57 3.48
CA VAL A 40 17.54 -6.04 4.79
C VAL A 40 17.18 -7.12 5.81
N ARG A 41 18.14 -8.00 6.09
CA ARG A 41 18.08 -8.90 7.23
C ARG A 41 18.25 -8.02 8.45
N PHE A 42 17.17 -7.75 9.16
CA PHE A 42 17.28 -7.27 10.53
C PHE A 42 18.01 -8.37 11.32
N SER A 43 19.27 -8.11 11.69
CA SER A 43 19.93 -8.88 12.74
C SER A 43 19.06 -8.78 13.99
N PRO A 44 18.79 -9.89 14.70
CA PRO A 44 18.23 -9.82 16.04
C PRO A 44 19.19 -8.95 16.87
N LEU A 45 18.68 -7.85 17.42
CA LEU A 45 19.36 -7.11 18.46
C LEU A 45 19.42 -8.01 19.69
N GLU A 46 20.47 -8.83 19.78
CA GLU A 46 20.89 -9.44 21.03
C GLU A 46 22.12 -8.71 21.56
N GLU A 47 22.08 -8.52 22.88
CA GLU A 47 23.11 -7.99 23.77
C GLU A 47 23.31 -6.46 23.82
N GLY A 48 22.65 -5.84 24.81
CA GLY A 48 23.20 -4.67 25.50
C GLY A 48 22.29 -3.46 25.71
N ILE A 49 21.12 -3.60 26.36
CA ILE A 49 20.47 -2.43 27.01
C ILE A 49 19.84 -2.81 28.37
N PRO A 50 20.60 -2.84 29.48
CA PRO A 50 20.03 -3.04 30.82
C PRO A 50 19.57 -1.78 31.56
N GLU A 51 19.45 -0.60 30.94
CA GLU A 51 19.10 0.64 31.70
C GLU A 51 17.93 1.48 31.14
N LEU A 52 17.38 1.19 29.96
CA LEU A 52 16.35 2.04 29.36
C LEU A 52 14.89 1.67 29.72
N ILE A 53 14.68 0.56 30.43
CA ILE A 53 13.32 0.06 30.71
C ILE A 53 12.65 0.85 31.85
N HIS A 54 13.41 1.49 32.74
CA HIS A 54 12.81 2.09 33.94
C HIS A 54 12.13 3.46 33.73
N THR A 55 12.26 4.07 32.55
CA THR A 55 11.72 5.42 32.27
C THR A 55 10.46 5.42 31.37
N ILE A 56 9.91 4.26 31.04
CA ILE A 56 8.68 4.15 30.24
C ILE A 56 7.45 4.11 31.17
N ASN A 57 7.32 5.13 32.03
CA ASN A 57 6.11 5.38 32.83
C ASN A 57 5.61 6.83 32.67
N LYS A 58 6.10 7.55 31.65
CA LYS A 58 5.41 8.77 31.19
C LYS A 58 4.35 8.35 30.19
N GLU A 59 3.11 8.50 30.60
CA GLU A 59 1.92 8.49 29.75
C GLU A 59 2.23 9.31 28.48
N TYR A 60 2.49 8.62 27.37
CA TYR A 60 2.82 9.25 26.11
C TYR A 60 1.56 9.91 25.56
N VAL A 61 1.40 11.20 25.84
CA VAL A 61 0.40 12.04 25.19
C VAL A 61 1.04 12.52 23.89
N PRO A 62 0.67 12.00 22.71
CA PRO A 62 1.24 12.48 21.46
C PRO A 62 0.93 13.98 21.33
N LEU A 63 1.97 14.81 21.34
CA LEU A 63 1.86 16.22 21.01
C LEU A 63 1.53 16.30 19.51
N ILE A 64 0.26 16.51 19.18
CA ILE A 64 -0.25 16.77 17.83
C ILE A 64 0.16 18.20 17.41
N HIS A 65 1.46 18.50 17.41
CA HIS A 65 1.97 19.72 16.78
C HIS A 65 2.24 19.42 15.32
N GLN A 66 1.21 19.66 14.50
CA GLN A 66 1.23 19.46 13.07
C GLN A 66 1.41 20.82 12.37
N PRO A 67 2.27 20.95 11.36
CA PRO A 67 2.39 22.20 10.61
C PRO A 67 1.15 22.38 9.70
N PHE A 68 0.09 23.00 10.23
CA PHE A 68 -1.14 23.33 9.49
C PHE A 68 -0.92 24.31 8.33
N THR A 69 0.27 24.88 8.20
CA THR A 69 0.64 25.86 7.17
C THR A 69 1.16 25.22 5.89
N LEU A 70 1.55 23.94 5.92
CA LEU A 70 2.03 23.23 4.73
C LEU A 70 0.86 22.70 3.91
N SER A 71 1.02 22.66 2.58
CA SER A 71 0.09 21.97 1.70
C SER A 71 0.45 20.49 1.64
N LEU A 72 -0.48 19.64 2.09
CA LEU A 72 -0.30 18.20 2.16
C LEU A 72 -1.30 17.46 1.29
N ILE A 73 -0.87 16.34 0.74
CA ILE A 73 -1.66 15.44 -0.08
C ILE A 73 -1.57 14.06 0.53
N ARG A 74 -2.71 13.47 0.85
CA ARG A 74 -2.81 12.18 1.53
C ARG A 74 -3.64 11.20 0.71
N GLY A 75 -3.28 9.93 0.77
CA GLY A 75 -4.03 8.85 0.15
C GLY A 75 -4.51 7.87 1.21
N ILE A 76 -5.82 7.65 1.30
CA ILE A 76 -6.38 6.55 2.10
C ILE A 76 -6.60 5.38 1.16
N ILE A 77 -5.84 4.31 1.37
CA ILE A 77 -5.76 3.17 0.49
C ILE A 77 -6.53 2.00 1.10
N ILE A 78 -7.47 1.46 0.34
CA ILE A 78 -8.21 0.24 0.68
C ILE A 78 -8.25 -0.74 -0.49
N PHE A 79 -8.49 -2.00 -0.17
CA PHE A 79 -8.89 -3.02 -1.13
C PHE A 79 -10.39 -3.29 -1.01
N TYR A 80 -11.10 -3.33 -2.14
CA TYR A 80 -12.52 -3.63 -2.21
C TYR A 80 -12.75 -4.94 -2.97
N PRO A 81 -13.16 -6.03 -2.30
CA PRO A 81 -13.43 -7.31 -2.94
C PRO A 81 -14.79 -7.27 -3.65
N HIS A 82 -14.82 -6.84 -4.91
CA HIS A 82 -16.06 -6.78 -5.71
C HIS A 82 -16.84 -8.10 -5.77
N ASP A 83 -16.17 -9.25 -5.70
CA ASP A 83 -16.77 -10.58 -5.66
C ASP A 83 -17.54 -10.87 -4.35
N GLN A 84 -17.32 -10.05 -3.32
CA GLN A 84 -17.98 -10.12 -2.02
C GLN A 84 -18.73 -8.81 -1.71
N GLU A 85 -19.18 -8.09 -2.75
CA GLU A 85 -19.86 -6.80 -2.62
C GLU A 85 -21.04 -6.84 -1.63
N ASN A 86 -21.83 -7.90 -1.60
CA ASN A 86 -22.94 -8.04 -0.64
C ASN A 86 -22.50 -7.98 0.83
N SER A 87 -21.25 -8.36 1.13
CA SER A 87 -20.68 -8.38 2.47
C SER A 87 -19.92 -7.09 2.83
N PHE A 88 -19.56 -6.27 1.84
CA PHE A 88 -18.66 -5.12 2.03
C PHE A 88 -19.21 -3.79 1.51
N LEU A 89 -20.38 -3.79 0.85
CA LEU A 89 -20.96 -2.57 0.29
C LEU A 89 -21.36 -1.58 1.39
N SER A 90 -21.88 -2.08 2.51
CA SER A 90 -22.26 -1.22 3.63
C SER A 90 -21.01 -0.57 4.25
N GLU A 91 -19.97 -1.35 4.46
CA GLU A 91 -18.65 -0.98 4.98
C GLU A 91 -18.03 0.08 4.08
N LEU A 92 -18.06 -0.12 2.76
CA LEU A 92 -17.62 0.88 1.78
C LEU A 92 -18.38 2.20 1.95
N PHE A 93 -19.71 2.15 2.05
CA PHE A 93 -20.52 3.37 2.20
C PHE A 93 -20.25 4.09 3.52
N TRP A 94 -20.06 3.35 4.60
CA TRP A 94 -19.70 3.88 5.90
C TRP A 94 -18.33 4.54 5.90
N LEU A 95 -17.32 3.88 5.34
CA LEU A 95 -15.99 4.44 5.16
C LEU A 95 -16.04 5.70 4.30
N PHE A 96 -16.70 5.63 3.13
CA PHE A 96 -16.86 6.76 2.22
C PHE A 96 -17.54 7.95 2.90
N ARG A 97 -18.59 7.70 3.69
CA ARG A 97 -19.26 8.75 4.46
C ARG A 97 -18.34 9.33 5.52
N SER A 98 -17.60 8.49 6.26
CA SER A 98 -16.67 8.95 7.29
C SER A 98 -15.52 9.77 6.70
N TRP A 99 -15.05 9.44 5.50
CA TRP A 99 -14.07 10.22 4.73
C TRP A 99 -14.61 11.63 4.44
N ILE A 100 -15.85 11.75 3.96
CA ILE A 100 -16.50 13.05 3.72
C ILE A 100 -16.63 13.85 5.01
N GLU A 101 -17.05 13.22 6.11
CA GLU A 101 -17.19 13.89 7.40
C GLU A 101 -15.83 14.35 7.95
N MET A 102 -14.80 13.51 7.86
CA MET A 102 -13.43 13.80 8.29
C MET A 102 -12.82 14.99 7.56
N MET A 103 -13.10 15.13 6.26
CA MET A 103 -12.60 16.26 5.45
C MET A 103 -13.16 17.62 5.89
N LYS A 104 -14.26 17.68 6.65
CA LYS A 104 -14.79 18.96 7.17
C LYS A 104 -13.87 19.60 8.21
N ASP A 105 -13.05 18.79 8.87
CA ASP A 105 -12.07 19.21 9.87
C ASP A 105 -10.64 19.27 9.30
N GLU A 106 -10.47 18.96 8.00
CA GLU A 106 -9.18 19.01 7.31
C GLU A 106 -8.72 20.46 7.07
N PRO A 107 -7.43 20.79 7.29
CA PRO A 107 -6.89 22.11 6.96
C PRO A 107 -7.12 22.49 5.48
N PRO A 108 -7.41 23.77 5.16
CA PRO A 108 -7.75 24.18 3.79
C PRO A 108 -6.67 23.91 2.73
N SER A 109 -5.40 23.78 3.14
CA SER A 109 -4.26 23.49 2.27
C SER A 109 -4.02 21.98 2.06
N TRP A 110 -4.74 21.12 2.78
CA TRP A 110 -4.62 19.68 2.71
C TRP A 110 -5.63 19.09 1.73
N ARG A 111 -5.29 17.92 1.17
CA ARG A 111 -6.17 17.15 0.30
C ARG A 111 -6.02 15.67 0.64
N THR A 112 -7.13 14.97 0.80
CA THR A 112 -7.11 13.52 1.07
C THR A 112 -7.97 12.75 0.09
N ASP A 113 -7.34 12.03 -0.85
CA ASP A 113 -8.05 11.19 -1.80
C ASP A 113 -8.35 9.81 -1.16
N LEU A 114 -9.49 9.22 -1.51
CA LEU A 114 -9.81 7.83 -1.21
C LEU A 114 -9.40 6.97 -2.40
N VAL A 115 -8.48 6.04 -2.21
CA VAL A 115 -7.87 5.21 -3.25
C VAL A 115 -8.30 3.77 -3.05
N ILE A 116 -9.03 3.24 -4.02
CA ILE A 116 -9.67 1.92 -3.95
C ILE A 116 -9.06 1.01 -5.01
N TYR A 117 -8.56 -0.15 -4.58
CA TYR A 117 -8.15 -1.22 -5.48
C TYR A 117 -9.23 -2.28 -5.55
N THR A 118 -9.64 -2.66 -6.75
CA THR A 118 -10.67 -3.70 -6.95
C THR A 118 -10.45 -4.42 -8.28
N GLY A 119 -10.99 -5.63 -8.41
CA GLY A 119 -10.95 -6.36 -9.68
C GLY A 119 -11.85 -5.75 -10.75
N VAL A 120 -13.01 -5.19 -10.35
CA VAL A 120 -14.00 -4.63 -11.29
C VAL A 120 -14.51 -3.29 -10.77
N PHE A 121 -14.58 -2.30 -11.66
CA PHE A 121 -15.19 -1.01 -11.37
C PHE A 121 -16.73 -1.12 -11.42
N THR A 122 -17.33 -1.44 -10.28
CA THR A 122 -18.77 -1.73 -10.14
C THR A 122 -19.65 -0.49 -10.31
N SER A 123 -20.94 -0.70 -10.57
CA SER A 123 -21.93 0.39 -10.66
C SER A 123 -22.07 1.16 -9.35
N ASN A 124 -21.86 0.53 -8.19
CA ASN A 124 -21.87 1.21 -6.90
C ASN A 124 -20.73 2.22 -6.79
N LEU A 125 -19.52 1.86 -7.23
CA LEU A 125 -18.38 2.80 -7.27
C LEU A 125 -18.61 3.95 -8.25
N GLN A 126 -19.30 3.69 -9.37
CA GLN A 126 -19.72 4.73 -10.32
C GLN A 126 -20.75 5.68 -9.68
N GLN A 127 -21.74 5.16 -8.96
CA GLN A 127 -22.76 5.95 -8.26
C GLN A 127 -22.16 6.81 -7.14
N LEU A 128 -21.08 6.35 -6.50
CA LEU A 128 -20.30 7.15 -5.54
C LEU A 128 -19.50 8.28 -6.22
N GLY A 129 -19.49 8.37 -7.55
CA GLY A 129 -18.78 9.39 -8.30
C GLY A 129 -17.26 9.17 -8.32
N CYS A 130 -16.80 7.94 -8.11
CA CYS A 130 -15.38 7.63 -8.16
C CYS A 130 -14.85 7.70 -9.60
N ILE A 131 -13.60 8.15 -9.76
CA ILE A 131 -12.92 8.20 -11.05
C ILE A 131 -12.06 6.95 -11.26
N PHE A 132 -12.11 6.39 -12.47
CA PHE A 132 -11.43 5.15 -12.79
C PHE A 132 -10.06 5.39 -13.43
N ASN A 133 -9.08 4.61 -13.00
CA ASN A 133 -7.75 4.47 -13.58
C ASN A 133 -7.02 5.81 -13.81
N ARG A 134 -7.17 6.76 -12.87
CA ARG A 134 -6.62 8.12 -13.00
C ARG A 134 -5.93 8.57 -11.71
N ILE A 135 -4.62 8.75 -11.81
CA ILE A 135 -3.80 9.33 -10.74
C ILE A 135 -4.06 10.82 -10.54
N ARG A 136 -3.76 11.30 -9.33
CA ARG A 136 -3.69 12.73 -9.05
C ARG A 136 -2.49 13.33 -9.76
N ILE A 137 -2.71 14.44 -10.45
CA ILE A 137 -1.65 15.20 -11.13
C ILE A 137 -1.49 16.58 -10.51
N ASP A 138 -2.60 17.22 -10.14
CA ASP A 138 -2.58 18.57 -9.54
C ASP A 138 -2.69 18.48 -8.01
N ARG A 139 -1.77 19.15 -7.31
CA ARG A 139 -1.78 19.29 -5.85
C ARG A 139 -3.01 20.04 -5.33
N LYS A 140 -3.58 20.95 -6.14
CA LYS A 140 -4.76 21.76 -5.77
C LYS A 140 -6.08 21.08 -6.08
N GLU A 141 -6.06 19.98 -6.85
CA GLU A 141 -7.25 19.19 -7.17
C GLU A 141 -8.05 18.88 -5.90
N ARG A 142 -9.38 18.95 -6.00
CA ARG A 142 -10.26 18.58 -4.88
C ARG A 142 -10.03 17.11 -4.51
N PRO A 143 -10.30 16.71 -3.26
CA PRO A 143 -10.32 15.31 -2.88
C PRO A 143 -11.19 14.48 -3.85
N GLN A 144 -10.69 13.34 -4.30
CA GLN A 144 -11.40 12.43 -5.19
C GLN A 144 -11.41 11.01 -4.65
N CYS A 145 -12.48 10.26 -4.93
CA CYS A 145 -12.46 8.81 -4.87
C CYS A 145 -11.86 8.28 -6.17
N ARG A 146 -10.76 7.52 -6.10
CA ARG A 146 -10.02 6.99 -7.25
C ARG A 146 -10.01 5.48 -7.19
N VAL A 147 -10.42 4.83 -8.28
CA VAL A 147 -10.47 3.37 -8.37
C VAL A 147 -9.42 2.88 -9.35
N PHE A 148 -8.64 1.90 -8.94
CA PHE A 148 -7.63 1.25 -9.76
C PHE A 148 -7.90 -0.26 -9.89
N PRO A 149 -7.75 -0.80 -11.11
CA PRO A 149 -7.89 -2.24 -11.34
C PRO A 149 -6.76 -3.01 -10.66
N TYR A 150 -7.10 -4.08 -9.95
CA TYR A 150 -6.17 -4.93 -9.21
C TYR A 150 -6.44 -6.40 -9.43
N LYS A 151 -5.44 -7.12 -9.94
CA LYS A 151 -5.48 -8.58 -10.07
C LYS A 151 -5.06 -9.23 -8.77
N ARG A 152 -6.04 -9.88 -8.12
CA ARG A 152 -5.87 -10.59 -6.85
C ARG A 152 -4.86 -11.73 -6.95
N VAL A 153 -4.10 -11.97 -5.90
CA VAL A 153 -3.03 -12.99 -5.84
C VAL A 153 -3.52 -14.37 -6.27
N HIS A 154 -4.68 -14.81 -5.77
CA HIS A 154 -5.21 -16.14 -6.04
C HIS A 154 -5.66 -16.35 -7.50
N LEU A 155 -6.00 -15.27 -8.22
CA LEU A 155 -6.43 -15.29 -9.62
C LEU A 155 -5.25 -15.24 -10.61
N ARG A 156 -4.01 -15.18 -10.12
CA ARG A 156 -2.83 -15.05 -10.98
C ARG A 156 -2.36 -16.40 -11.52
N ASN A 157 -1.99 -16.41 -12.79
CA ASN A 157 -1.37 -17.53 -13.49
C ASN A 157 0.09 -17.20 -13.85
N VAL A 158 0.92 -18.23 -13.98
CA VAL A 158 2.35 -18.09 -14.35
C VAL A 158 2.52 -17.44 -15.73
N SER A 159 1.52 -17.57 -16.60
CA SER A 159 1.45 -16.97 -17.93
C SER A 159 0.89 -15.55 -17.94
N ASP A 160 0.49 -14.99 -16.80
CA ASP A 160 0.02 -13.61 -16.75
C ASP A 160 1.19 -12.69 -17.11
N THR A 161 1.18 -12.24 -18.36
CA THR A 161 2.12 -11.25 -18.87
C THR A 161 1.84 -9.91 -18.19
N ILE A 162 2.92 -9.25 -17.80
CA ILE A 162 3.00 -8.03 -16.97
C ILE A 162 2.33 -6.80 -17.62
N ASP A 163 1.72 -6.92 -18.80
CA ASP A 163 1.55 -5.79 -19.72
C ASP A 163 0.22 -5.84 -20.47
N THR A 164 -0.90 -5.95 -19.74
CA THR A 164 -2.21 -5.58 -20.28
C THR A 164 -2.53 -4.17 -19.81
N ASP A 165 -2.96 -3.28 -20.70
CA ASP A 165 -3.40 -1.90 -20.40
C ASP A 165 -4.38 -1.84 -19.20
N ASP A 166 -5.11 -2.93 -18.98
CA ASP A 166 -6.04 -3.14 -17.87
C ASP A 166 -5.42 -3.01 -16.47
N HIS A 167 -4.10 -3.11 -16.28
CA HIS A 167 -3.43 -3.07 -14.97
C HIS A 167 -2.25 -2.09 -14.92
N LEU A 168 -2.36 -0.95 -15.61
CA LEU A 168 -1.31 0.07 -15.76
C LEU A 168 -0.55 0.45 -14.47
N PHE A 169 -1.23 0.42 -13.31
CA PHE A 169 -0.64 0.85 -12.03
C PHE A 169 -0.27 -0.30 -11.09
N GLN A 170 -0.39 -1.56 -11.51
CA GLN A 170 -0.02 -2.73 -10.72
C GLN A 170 1.28 -3.34 -11.26
N GLN A 171 2.32 -3.35 -10.43
CA GLN A 171 3.61 -3.93 -10.76
C GLN A 171 3.69 -5.37 -10.24
N PHE A 172 3.69 -6.33 -11.16
CA PHE A 172 3.80 -7.75 -10.81
C PHE A 172 5.27 -8.14 -10.58
N ASP A 173 5.56 -8.56 -9.36
CA ASP A 173 6.76 -9.36 -9.06
C ASP A 173 6.36 -10.84 -9.14
N LEU A 174 6.91 -11.55 -10.14
CA LEU A 174 6.60 -12.96 -10.39
C LEU A 174 7.05 -13.85 -9.24
N GLU A 175 8.25 -13.64 -8.71
CA GLU A 175 8.80 -14.46 -7.62
C GLU A 175 7.97 -14.27 -6.35
N ARG A 176 7.70 -13.01 -5.98
CA ARG A 176 6.83 -12.68 -4.85
C ARG A 176 5.42 -13.22 -5.06
N SER A 177 4.85 -13.11 -6.26
CA SER A 177 3.51 -13.64 -6.56
C SER A 177 3.45 -15.15 -6.38
N ILE A 178 4.48 -15.88 -6.82
CA ILE A 178 4.59 -17.33 -6.60
C ILE A 178 4.64 -17.64 -5.10
N LEU A 179 5.43 -16.90 -4.32
CA LEU A 179 5.53 -17.09 -2.87
C LEU A 179 4.19 -16.79 -2.17
N LEU A 180 3.54 -15.67 -2.48
CA LEU A 180 2.24 -15.30 -1.91
C LEU A 180 1.16 -16.34 -2.26
N LYS A 181 1.12 -16.81 -3.51
CA LYS A 181 0.18 -17.88 -3.90
C LYS A 181 0.49 -19.19 -3.20
N THR A 182 1.76 -19.55 -3.04
CA THR A 182 2.16 -20.81 -2.40
C THR A 182 1.84 -20.82 -0.91
N TYR A 183 2.17 -19.73 -0.20
CA TYR A 183 2.13 -19.70 1.25
C TYR A 183 0.90 -18.99 1.84
N LEU A 184 0.25 -18.10 1.08
CA LEU A 184 -0.84 -17.24 1.56
C LEU A 184 -2.10 -17.32 0.68
N GLN A 185 -2.25 -18.33 -0.18
CA GLN A 185 -3.45 -18.50 -1.01
C GLN A 185 -4.76 -18.54 -0.21
N THR A 186 -4.75 -19.08 1.00
CA THR A 186 -5.94 -19.18 1.87
C THR A 186 -6.10 -17.97 2.78
N TYR A 187 -5.16 -17.03 2.79
CA TYR A 187 -5.26 -15.84 3.62
C TYR A 187 -6.08 -14.78 2.89
N GLU A 188 -7.35 -14.66 3.27
CA GLU A 188 -8.35 -13.84 2.57
C GLU A 188 -7.97 -12.36 2.46
N TYR A 189 -7.16 -11.87 3.39
CA TYR A 189 -6.74 -10.46 3.46
C TYR A 189 -5.41 -10.16 2.75
N VAL A 190 -4.78 -11.14 2.08
CA VAL A 190 -3.48 -10.93 1.42
C VAL A 190 -3.51 -9.75 0.45
N ASP A 191 -4.56 -9.63 -0.35
CA ASP A 191 -4.72 -8.59 -1.35
C ASP A 191 -4.81 -7.19 -0.72
N SER A 192 -5.48 -7.07 0.42
CA SER A 192 -5.62 -5.81 1.16
C SER A 192 -4.31 -5.23 1.68
N ILE A 193 -3.28 -6.08 1.83
CA ILE A 193 -1.94 -5.67 2.24
C ILE A 193 -1.05 -5.51 1.00
N ASN A 194 -1.16 -6.46 0.06
CA ASN A 194 -0.25 -6.58 -1.06
C ASN A 194 -0.37 -5.42 -2.07
N ILE A 195 -1.51 -4.75 -2.14
CA ILE A 195 -1.68 -3.51 -2.93
C ILE A 195 -0.63 -2.44 -2.64
N ILE A 196 -0.15 -2.32 -1.39
CA ILE A 196 0.90 -1.34 -1.04
C ILE A 196 2.25 -1.71 -1.64
N ALA A 197 2.53 -3.01 -1.83
CA ALA A 197 3.77 -3.45 -2.43
C ALA A 197 3.76 -3.28 -3.97
N GLU A 198 2.60 -3.45 -4.61
CA GLU A 198 2.52 -3.56 -6.07
C GLU A 198 2.02 -2.28 -6.75
N CYS A 199 1.28 -1.43 -6.05
CA CYS A 199 0.57 -0.31 -6.67
C CYS A 199 1.24 1.05 -6.45
N TYR A 200 2.52 1.07 -6.09
CA TYR A 200 3.27 2.28 -5.71
C TYR A 200 3.09 3.44 -6.70
N ILE A 201 3.12 3.18 -8.01
CA ILE A 201 2.97 4.22 -9.05
C ILE A 201 1.67 5.03 -8.86
N SER A 202 0.57 4.38 -8.50
CA SER A 202 -0.73 5.05 -8.36
C SER A 202 -0.86 5.93 -7.12
N PHE A 203 0.05 5.80 -6.14
CA PHE A 203 0.03 6.59 -4.91
C PHE A 203 1.37 7.28 -4.57
N ALA A 204 2.37 7.21 -5.45
CA ALA A 204 3.67 7.83 -5.24
C ALA A 204 3.62 9.37 -5.11
N MET A 205 2.53 10.01 -5.54
CA MET A 205 2.35 11.46 -5.45
C MET A 205 1.82 11.95 -4.10
N TYR A 206 1.36 11.06 -3.22
CA TYR A 206 0.87 11.44 -1.89
C TYR A 206 2.06 11.64 -0.94
N ASP A 207 2.00 12.69 -0.13
CA ASP A 207 3.00 12.95 0.91
C ASP A 207 2.86 11.95 2.07
N TYR A 208 1.63 11.48 2.35
CA TYR A 208 1.35 10.44 3.33
C TYR A 208 0.31 9.45 2.80
N ILE A 209 0.49 8.18 3.12
CA ILE A 209 -0.48 7.12 2.84
C ILE A 209 -0.99 6.52 4.14
N LEU A 210 -2.29 6.25 4.19
CA LEU A 210 -2.93 5.39 5.18
C LEU A 210 -3.43 4.15 4.44
N ARG A 211 -2.79 3.00 4.63
CA ARG A 211 -3.43 1.72 4.30
C ARG A 211 -4.37 1.35 5.42
N THR A 212 -5.60 1.02 5.09
CA THR A 212 -6.58 0.57 6.07
C THR A 212 -7.48 -0.52 5.50
N ASP A 213 -8.23 -1.19 6.36
CA ASP A 213 -9.24 -2.16 5.94
C ASP A 213 -10.53 -1.41 5.57
N ILE A 214 -11.46 -2.07 4.87
CA ILE A 214 -12.67 -1.39 4.38
C ILE A 214 -13.72 -1.17 5.47
N ASP A 215 -13.68 -1.95 6.54
CA ASP A 215 -14.61 -1.96 7.68
C ASP A 215 -14.24 -0.93 8.77
N VAL A 216 -13.42 0.06 8.43
CA VAL A 216 -12.97 1.10 9.35
C VAL A 216 -13.78 2.38 9.20
N PHE A 217 -13.76 3.21 10.24
CA PHE A 217 -14.33 4.55 10.22
C PHE A 217 -13.25 5.60 10.43
N LEU A 218 -13.26 6.67 9.64
CA LEU A 218 -12.36 7.79 9.82
C LEU A 218 -13.00 8.80 10.78
N THR A 219 -12.36 9.01 11.92
CA THR A 219 -12.82 10.05 12.86
C THR A 219 -12.43 11.44 12.36
N ARG A 220 -13.16 12.47 12.82
CA ARG A 220 -12.83 13.88 12.57
C ARG A 220 -11.40 14.27 12.95
N TYR A 221 -10.80 13.57 13.92
CA TYR A 221 -9.45 13.86 14.37
C TYR A 221 -8.40 13.46 13.33
N PHE A 222 -8.70 12.47 12.50
CA PHE A 222 -7.84 12.08 11.39
C PHE A 222 -7.67 13.22 10.37
N GLY A 223 -8.65 14.12 10.24
CA GLY A 223 -8.57 15.31 9.38
C GLY A 223 -7.37 16.21 9.69
N ARG A 224 -6.86 16.17 10.93
CA ARG A 224 -5.77 17.01 11.41
C ARG A 224 -4.53 16.20 11.80
N PHE A 225 -4.45 14.95 11.35
CA PHE A 225 -3.40 14.01 11.74
C PHE A 225 -2.53 13.59 10.55
N VAL A 226 -1.22 13.63 10.77
CA VAL A 226 -0.20 12.96 9.98
C VAL A 226 0.81 12.29 10.92
N PRO A 227 1.45 11.17 10.53
CA PRO A 227 2.52 10.59 11.32
C PRO A 227 3.73 11.55 11.43
N PHE A 228 4.63 11.27 12.37
CA PHE A 228 5.91 11.98 12.42
C PHE A 228 6.73 11.69 11.17
N ASN A 229 7.54 12.65 10.74
CA ASN A 229 8.37 12.49 9.56
C ASN A 229 9.30 11.28 9.71
N GLY A 230 9.40 10.45 8.66
CA GLY A 230 10.21 9.24 8.66
C GLY A 230 9.69 8.11 9.55
N THR A 231 8.44 8.17 10.02
CA THR A 231 7.85 7.12 10.86
C THR A 231 6.80 6.31 10.11
N LEU A 232 6.77 5.00 10.40
CA LEU A 232 5.69 4.10 10.02
C LEU A 232 4.87 3.80 11.28
N LEU A 233 3.60 4.19 11.26
CA LEU A 233 2.65 3.86 12.33
C LEU A 233 1.88 2.61 11.95
N VAL A 234 1.90 1.62 12.85
CA VAL A 234 1.21 0.34 12.66
C VAL A 234 0.24 0.10 13.81
N GLY A 235 -0.97 -0.32 13.47
CA GLY A 235 -1.94 -0.80 14.44
C GLY A 235 -1.50 -2.18 14.92
N ARG A 236 -1.48 -2.39 16.23
CA ARG A 236 -1.10 -3.70 16.81
C ARG A 236 -2.26 -4.71 16.81
N GLY A 237 -3.41 -4.33 16.27
CA GLY A 237 -4.67 -5.06 16.45
C GLY A 237 -5.12 -5.05 17.92
N GLY A 238 -6.22 -5.76 18.21
CA GLY A 238 -6.71 -5.94 19.59
C GLY A 238 -7.35 -4.69 20.17
N TYR A 239 -8.62 -4.44 19.83
CA TYR A 239 -9.36 -3.31 20.37
C TYR A 239 -9.64 -3.48 21.86
N SER A 240 -9.97 -4.69 22.33
CA SER A 240 -10.42 -4.92 23.71
C SER A 240 -9.27 -4.96 24.70
N THR A 241 -9.02 -3.80 25.31
CA THR A 241 -8.20 -3.65 26.50
C THR A 241 -9.09 -3.72 27.76
N PRO A 242 -8.51 -3.96 28.95
CA PRO A 242 -9.28 -3.88 30.19
C PRO A 242 -9.99 -2.52 30.35
N PHE A 243 -9.35 -1.42 29.92
CA PHE A 243 -9.90 -0.07 30.02
C PHE A 243 -11.17 0.13 29.19
N ASN A 244 -11.14 -0.15 27.88
CA ASN A 244 -12.30 0.12 27.04
C ASN A 244 -13.43 -0.88 27.26
N THR A 245 -13.12 -2.13 27.60
CA THR A 245 -14.11 -3.14 27.99
C THR A 245 -14.89 -2.68 29.23
N ALA A 246 -14.20 -2.17 30.26
CA ALA A 246 -14.85 -1.62 31.45
C ALA A 246 -15.67 -0.36 31.13
N ARG A 247 -15.18 0.51 30.24
CA ARG A 247 -15.89 1.71 29.81
C ARG A 247 -17.17 1.39 29.04
N LEU A 248 -17.13 0.45 28.09
CA LEU A 248 -18.30 0.01 27.33
C LEU A 248 -19.35 -0.63 28.23
N ARG A 249 -18.95 -1.46 29.20
CA ARG A 249 -19.85 -2.02 30.21
C ARG A 249 -20.57 -0.93 31.01
N ARG A 250 -19.83 0.10 31.46
CA ARG A 250 -20.42 1.24 32.17
C ARG A 250 -21.40 2.03 31.29
N ILE A 251 -21.05 2.28 30.04
CA ILE A 251 -21.91 2.99 29.09
C ILE A 251 -23.21 2.21 28.85
N ALA A 252 -23.12 0.89 28.63
CA ALA A 252 -24.30 0.04 28.47
C ALA A 252 -25.21 0.10 29.70
N ALA A 253 -24.63 0.02 30.92
CA ALA A 253 -25.39 0.16 32.15
C ALA A 253 -26.09 1.53 32.26
N ASN A 254 -25.40 2.62 31.93
CA ASN A 254 -25.97 3.97 31.95
C ASN A 254 -27.10 4.15 30.93
N MET A 255 -27.07 3.44 29.80
CA MET A 255 -28.09 3.47 28.76
C MET A 255 -29.18 2.39 28.94
N ASN A 256 -29.12 1.62 30.03
CA ASN A 256 -30.02 0.50 30.29
C ASN A 256 -30.03 -0.54 29.16
N TRP A 257 -28.87 -0.78 28.54
CA TRP A 257 -28.66 -1.77 27.47
C TRP A 257 -28.06 -3.06 28.02
N LEU A 258 -28.39 -4.18 27.38
CA LEU A 258 -27.74 -5.46 27.66
C LEU A 258 -26.29 -5.42 27.14
N TYR A 259 -25.34 -5.65 28.04
CA TYR A 259 -23.93 -5.77 27.68
C TYR A 259 -23.61 -7.21 27.25
N ALA A 260 -23.33 -7.40 25.96
CA ALA A 260 -23.12 -8.73 25.37
C ALA A 260 -21.82 -9.43 25.83
N ASN A 261 -20.91 -8.73 26.52
CA ASN A 261 -19.61 -9.24 26.95
C ASN A 261 -18.76 -9.87 25.83
N ILE A 262 -18.96 -9.40 24.60
CA ILE A 262 -18.17 -9.78 23.42
C ILE A 262 -17.02 -8.78 23.29
N THR A 263 -15.82 -9.29 23.05
CA THR A 263 -14.59 -8.50 22.88
C THR A 263 -14.07 -8.65 21.46
N ASN A 264 -13.31 -7.64 21.00
CA ASN A 264 -12.64 -7.59 19.70
C ASN A 264 -13.60 -7.77 18.51
N ILE A 265 -14.77 -7.13 18.57
CA ILE A 265 -15.69 -7.03 17.43
C ILE A 265 -15.09 -6.05 16.41
N GLY A 266 -14.17 -6.54 15.59
CA GLY A 266 -13.56 -5.80 14.48
C GLY A 266 -12.39 -4.88 14.84
N SER A 267 -11.68 -4.45 13.79
CA SER A 267 -10.53 -3.56 13.85
C SER A 267 -10.97 -2.12 13.57
N THR A 268 -11.40 -1.37 14.57
CA THR A 268 -11.69 0.08 14.39
C THR A 268 -10.45 0.94 14.62
N TRP A 269 -10.13 1.82 13.67
CA TRP A 269 -9.11 2.89 13.77
C TRP A 269 -9.75 4.23 14.14
#